data_AF-A0A1H2QQW9-F1
#
_entry.id   AF-A0A1H2QQW9-F1
#
_cell.length_a   1.000
_cell.length_b   1.000
_cell.length_c   1.000
_cell.angle_alpha   90.00
_cell.angle_beta   90.00
_cell.angle_gamma   90.00
#
_symmetry.space_group_name_H-M   'P 1'
#
loop_
_entity.id
_entity.type
_entity.pdbx_description
1 polymer ?
#
loop_
_entity_poly.entity_id
_entity_poly.type
_entity_poly.pdbx_seq_one_letter_code
_entity_poly.pdbx_strand_id
1 'polypeptide(L)'
;MKKVVGSMLTGALVFSLAGGGTALADSHDTEEGASEDNGMVRIVHASPDAPEVDVYVDGEAVVEGAAFKDATDYLEVPEGEREIEIFAAGEEGEGDPVLSGTLDVEEGEAYTAAATNTLEDIELSVLEDNQEAAEGMANVRVAHFSPDAPNVDVAVTDGDILFEDAPFTGVTDYMEVEAGSYDLEVRPTGTEDVVLDLAGTELEEGMNYSVLAVGFAEGDPELDAIILATPSSESMPSEMPQTGAAGTDNTMMYVLAGLLAAGLGAGYYARRRAGASS
;
A
#
# COMPACT_ATOMS: atom_id res chain seq x y z
N MET A 1 -10.87 63.64 -9.25
CA MET A 1 -12.28 63.96 -8.87
C MET A 1 -13.19 62.91 -9.48
N LYS A 2 -14.13 62.38 -8.67
CA LYS A 2 -15.49 61.90 -9.01
C LYS A 2 -15.63 60.95 -10.22
N LYS A 3 -15.87 59.65 -10.00
CA LYS A 3 -17.18 59.00 -9.72
C LYS A 3 -18.07 58.85 -10.96
N VAL A 4 -18.88 57.79 -10.88
CA VAL A 4 -20.22 57.56 -11.49
C VAL A 4 -20.14 56.68 -12.75
N VAL A 5 -20.37 55.36 -12.65
CA VAL A 5 -21.63 54.61 -12.42
C VAL A 5 -22.55 54.61 -13.65
N GLY A 6 -22.97 53.41 -14.04
CA GLY A 6 -24.38 53.14 -14.39
C GLY A 6 -24.63 52.60 -15.79
N SER A 7 -25.08 51.35 -15.85
CA SER A 7 -26.50 51.02 -16.08
C SER A 7 -26.68 49.81 -16.98
N MET A 8 -27.50 48.88 -16.45
CA MET A 8 -28.26 47.84 -17.14
C MET A 8 -28.78 48.26 -18.52
N LEU A 9 -28.81 47.31 -19.46
CA LEU A 9 -29.94 47.19 -20.38
C LEU A 9 -30.17 45.72 -20.78
N THR A 10 -31.38 45.26 -20.50
CA THR A 10 -32.02 44.03 -20.95
C THR A 10 -32.27 44.08 -22.46
N GLY A 11 -32.13 42.95 -23.17
CA GLY A 11 -32.54 42.86 -24.57
C GLY A 11 -32.48 41.43 -25.11
N ALA A 12 -33.63 40.76 -25.10
CA ALA A 12 -33.84 39.44 -25.68
C ALA A 12 -33.65 39.45 -27.21
N LEU A 13 -33.09 38.37 -27.76
CA LEU A 13 -33.20 38.06 -29.18
C LEU A 13 -33.38 36.55 -29.35
N VAL A 14 -34.62 36.17 -29.67
CA VAL A 14 -35.00 34.85 -30.14
C VAL A 14 -34.84 34.85 -31.65
N PHE A 15 -34.07 33.91 -32.19
CA PHE A 15 -34.13 33.53 -33.60
C PHE A 15 -34.18 32.01 -33.69
N SER A 16 -35.38 31.49 -33.96
CA SER A 16 -35.57 30.16 -34.54
C SER A 16 -35.63 30.31 -36.05
N LEU A 17 -34.83 29.54 -36.80
CA LEU A 17 -35.31 28.57 -37.80
C LEU A 17 -34.15 28.03 -38.65
N ALA A 18 -34.02 26.70 -38.61
CA ALA A 18 -33.85 25.76 -39.72
C ALA A 18 -32.95 26.12 -40.92
N GLY A 19 -31.97 25.25 -41.16
CA GLY A 19 -31.33 25.06 -42.47
C GLY A 19 -30.08 24.19 -42.35
N GLY A 20 -30.15 22.96 -42.84
CA GLY A 20 -29.16 21.91 -42.61
C GLY A 20 -27.81 22.11 -43.30
N GLY A 21 -26.82 21.40 -42.79
CA GLY A 21 -25.47 21.27 -43.32
C GLY A 21 -24.68 20.32 -42.42
N THR A 22 -24.19 19.24 -43.00
CA THR A 22 -23.40 18.15 -42.41
C THR A 22 -22.10 18.64 -41.76
N ALA A 23 -21.79 18.20 -40.54
CA ALA A 23 -20.43 18.13 -40.00
C ALA A 23 -20.42 17.19 -38.77
N LEU A 24 -19.75 16.04 -38.87
CA LEU A 24 -18.46 15.71 -38.24
C LEU A 24 -18.61 15.30 -36.76
N ALA A 25 -18.21 14.05 -36.53
CA ALA A 25 -17.92 13.35 -35.29
C ALA A 25 -17.86 14.22 -34.02
N ASP A 26 -18.75 13.92 -33.07
CA ASP A 26 -18.51 14.19 -31.66
C ASP A 26 -17.81 12.93 -31.13
N SER A 27 -16.47 12.94 -31.16
CA SER A 27 -15.67 12.00 -30.39
C SER A 27 -16.00 12.25 -28.93
N HIS A 28 -16.71 11.31 -28.32
CA HIS A 28 -16.57 11.12 -26.89
C HIS A 28 -15.10 10.77 -26.67
N ASP A 29 -14.30 11.76 -26.27
CA ASP A 29 -13.12 11.53 -25.47
C ASP A 29 -13.64 10.99 -24.13
N THR A 30 -13.93 9.69 -24.12
CA THR A 30 -13.62 8.88 -22.95
C THR A 30 -12.13 9.05 -22.76
N GLU A 31 -11.74 9.87 -21.79
CA GLU A 31 -10.48 9.64 -21.11
C GLU A 31 -10.60 8.26 -20.47
N GLU A 32 -10.32 7.24 -21.29
CA GLU A 32 -9.75 6.00 -20.81
C GLU A 32 -8.47 6.47 -20.10
N GLY A 33 -8.53 6.56 -18.77
CA GLY A 33 -7.31 6.58 -17.99
C GLY A 33 -6.49 5.42 -18.52
N ALA A 34 -5.30 5.72 -19.04
CA ALA A 34 -4.32 4.69 -19.26
C ALA A 34 -4.29 3.89 -17.95
N SER A 35 -4.47 2.57 -18.03
CA SER A 35 -3.89 1.74 -17.00
C SER A 35 -2.42 2.13 -17.03
N GLU A 36 -1.99 2.96 -16.08
CA GLU A 36 -0.57 3.12 -15.87
C GLU A 36 -0.14 1.74 -15.41
N ASP A 37 0.70 1.12 -16.23
CA ASP A 37 1.33 -0.15 -15.92
C ASP A 37 2.14 0.15 -14.65
N ASN A 38 1.63 -0.31 -13.50
CA ASN A 38 2.13 0.04 -12.17
C ASN A 38 2.80 -1.18 -11.55
N GLY A 39 3.87 -0.95 -10.80
CA GLY A 39 4.37 -1.88 -9.81
C GLY A 39 3.96 -1.47 -8.40
N MET A 40 4.34 -2.29 -7.43
CA MET A 40 4.04 -2.11 -6.02
C MET A 40 5.33 -1.85 -5.25
N VAL A 41 5.41 -0.77 -4.47
CA VAL A 41 6.60 -0.46 -3.67
C VAL A 41 6.21 -0.27 -2.21
N ARG A 42 6.86 -1.02 -1.33
CA ARG A 42 6.78 -0.86 0.12
C ARG A 42 8.05 -0.19 0.63
N ILE A 43 7.91 0.82 1.47
CA ILE A 43 9.03 1.54 2.05
C ILE A 43 9.24 1.07 3.48
N VAL A 44 10.49 0.87 3.88
CA VAL A 44 10.87 0.46 5.23
C VAL A 44 11.98 1.34 5.76
N HIS A 45 11.83 1.86 6.97
CA HIS A 45 12.90 2.53 7.67
C HIS A 45 13.63 1.54 8.60
N ALA A 46 14.78 1.04 8.13
CA ALA A 46 15.57 0.02 8.81
C ALA A 46 16.94 0.52 9.34
N SER A 47 17.20 1.83 9.25
CA SER A 47 18.42 2.46 9.78
C SER A 47 18.26 2.75 11.28
N PRO A 48 19.07 2.14 12.17
CA PRO A 48 18.80 2.12 13.60
C PRO A 48 19.13 3.41 14.36
N ASP A 49 20.01 4.27 13.84
CA ASP A 49 20.42 5.53 14.46
C ASP A 49 19.98 6.78 13.66
N ALA A 50 19.33 6.60 12.52
CA ALA A 50 18.69 7.69 11.81
C ALA A 50 17.41 8.14 12.55
N PRO A 51 17.17 9.47 12.63
CA PRO A 51 15.93 10.00 13.18
C PRO A 51 14.76 9.71 12.24
N GLU A 52 13.56 10.16 12.62
CA GLU A 52 12.39 10.09 11.72
C GLU A 52 12.72 10.71 10.35
N VAL A 53 12.23 10.07 9.28
CA VAL A 53 12.50 10.47 7.90
C VAL A 53 11.22 10.70 7.10
N ASP A 54 11.32 11.60 6.12
CA ASP A 54 10.32 11.77 5.07
C ASP A 54 10.86 11.11 3.79
N VAL A 55 10.00 10.38 3.08
CA VAL A 55 10.37 9.67 1.85
C VAL A 55 9.59 10.23 0.67
N TYR A 56 10.33 10.51 -0.40
CA TYR A 56 9.83 11.09 -1.63
C TYR A 56 10.10 10.13 -2.78
N VAL A 57 9.13 10.02 -3.69
CA VAL A 57 9.27 9.30 -4.95
C VAL A 57 9.02 10.28 -6.08
N ASP A 58 9.99 10.45 -6.98
CA ASP A 58 9.97 11.42 -8.08
C ASP A 58 9.63 12.86 -7.62
N GLY A 59 10.09 13.24 -6.43
CA GLY A 59 9.86 14.55 -5.82
C GLY A 59 8.49 14.74 -5.16
N GLU A 60 7.65 13.71 -5.06
CA GLU A 60 6.38 13.74 -4.34
C GLU A 60 6.50 12.98 -3.00
N ALA A 61 6.04 13.60 -1.91
CA ALA A 61 6.10 13.01 -0.57
C ALA A 61 5.12 11.82 -0.48
N VAL A 62 5.66 10.63 -0.22
CA VAL A 62 4.87 9.40 -0.07
C VAL A 62 4.77 8.93 1.38
N VAL A 63 5.76 9.27 2.20
CA VAL A 63 5.79 8.98 3.64
C VAL A 63 6.33 10.20 4.38
N GLU A 64 5.66 10.58 5.46
CA GLU A 64 6.09 11.67 6.35
C GLU A 64 6.30 11.12 7.77
N GLY A 65 7.45 11.42 8.36
CA GLY A 65 7.79 11.09 9.74
C GLY A 65 7.87 9.59 10.04
N ALA A 66 8.37 8.78 9.12
CA ALA A 66 8.62 7.36 9.37
C ALA A 66 9.67 7.21 10.47
N ALA A 67 9.34 6.52 11.56
CA ALA A 67 10.27 6.17 12.61
C ALA A 67 11.01 4.85 12.30
N PHE A 68 12.10 4.59 13.03
CA PHE A 68 12.80 3.31 12.94
C PHE A 68 11.83 2.14 13.14
N LYS A 69 11.90 1.15 12.24
CA LYS A 69 11.02 -0.02 12.09
C LYS A 69 9.65 0.23 11.45
N ASP A 70 9.32 1.47 11.07
CA ASP A 70 8.10 1.72 10.32
C ASP A 70 8.23 1.13 8.90
N ALA A 71 7.12 0.55 8.45
CA ALA A 71 6.95 0.04 7.10
C ALA A 71 5.59 0.47 6.58
N THR A 72 5.53 0.84 5.30
CA THR A 72 4.28 1.16 4.64
C THR A 72 3.55 -0.11 4.20
N ASP A 73 2.27 0.04 3.87
CA ASP A 73 1.65 -0.87 2.89
C ASP A 73 2.30 -0.66 1.51
N TYR A 74 2.01 -1.55 0.55
CA TYR A 74 2.46 -1.31 -0.82
C TYR A 74 1.77 -0.10 -1.42
N LEU A 75 2.58 0.77 -2.02
CA LEU A 75 2.17 1.94 -2.79
C LEU A 75 2.20 1.56 -4.27
N GLU A 76 1.16 1.95 -5.00
CA GLU A 76 1.17 1.84 -6.46
C GLU A 76 2.11 2.91 -7.03
N VAL A 77 3.13 2.48 -7.74
CA VAL A 77 4.12 3.36 -8.37
C VAL A 77 4.18 3.00 -9.85
N PRO A 78 4.10 3.98 -10.77
CA PRO A 78 4.10 3.64 -12.18
C PRO A 78 5.43 2.99 -12.61
N GLU A 79 5.42 2.17 -13.65
CA GLU A 79 6.61 1.44 -14.10
C GLU A 79 7.74 2.36 -14.57
N GLY A 80 8.97 1.83 -14.57
CA GLY A 80 10.20 2.50 -14.99
C GLY A 80 11.11 2.93 -13.83
N GLU A 81 12.19 3.62 -14.18
CA GLU A 81 13.16 4.15 -13.21
C GLU A 81 12.53 5.27 -12.37
N ARG A 82 12.49 5.07 -11.06
CA ARG A 82 11.94 5.98 -10.05
C ARG A 82 13.05 6.48 -9.15
N GLU A 83 13.04 7.78 -8.89
CA GLU A 83 13.96 8.39 -7.94
C GLU A 83 13.36 8.31 -6.54
N ILE A 84 14.09 7.69 -5.61
CA ILE A 84 13.73 7.62 -4.20
C ILE A 84 14.68 8.53 -3.43
N GLU A 85 14.12 9.53 -2.77
CA GLU A 85 14.85 10.46 -1.92
C GLU A 85 14.34 10.37 -0.48
N ILE A 86 15.27 10.37 0.47
CA ILE A 86 14.95 10.38 1.90
C ILE A 86 15.51 11.65 2.49
N PHE A 87 14.67 12.36 3.23
CA PHE A 87 15.00 13.58 3.96
C PHE A 87 14.81 13.35 5.45
N ALA A 88 15.48 14.16 6.27
CA ALA A 88 15.14 14.23 7.69
C ALA A 88 13.70 14.77 7.84
N ALA A 89 12.93 14.19 8.77
CA ALA A 89 11.53 14.56 8.94
C ALA A 89 11.33 16.05 9.25
N GLY A 90 10.36 16.66 8.58
CA GLY A 90 9.96 18.04 8.80
C GLY A 90 10.79 19.09 8.04
N GLU A 91 11.70 18.65 7.16
CA GLU A 91 12.38 19.54 6.21
C GLU A 91 11.55 19.80 4.94
N GLU A 92 10.37 19.15 4.78
CA GLU A 92 9.46 19.34 3.64
C GLU A 92 10.13 19.14 2.26
N GLY A 93 11.18 18.31 2.19
CA GLY A 93 11.98 18.11 0.98
C GLY A 93 12.90 19.29 0.63
N GLU A 94 13.08 20.24 1.55
CA GLU A 94 14.04 21.34 1.41
C GLU A 94 15.45 20.88 1.82
N GLY A 95 16.45 21.12 0.98
CA GLY A 95 17.86 20.82 1.29
C GLY A 95 18.45 19.68 0.47
N ASP A 96 19.57 19.13 0.95
CA ASP A 96 20.19 17.94 0.35
C ASP A 96 19.58 16.69 1.02
N PRO A 97 19.15 15.67 0.25
CA PRO A 97 18.63 14.43 0.82
C PRO A 97 19.72 13.69 1.61
N VAL A 98 19.33 12.98 2.67
CA VAL A 98 20.25 12.10 3.41
C VAL A 98 20.58 10.83 2.62
N LEU A 99 19.65 10.40 1.76
CA LEU A 99 19.81 9.30 0.82
C LEU A 99 19.09 9.64 -0.48
N SER A 100 19.74 9.39 -1.61
CA SER A 100 19.13 9.46 -2.94
C SER A 100 19.55 8.21 -3.71
N GLY A 101 18.58 7.52 -4.29
CA GLY A 101 18.78 6.29 -5.04
C GLY A 101 17.72 6.13 -6.12
N THR A 102 17.92 5.16 -7.00
CA THR A 102 16.93 4.81 -8.03
C THR A 102 16.43 3.38 -7.84
N LEU A 103 15.17 3.18 -8.19
CA LEU A 103 14.48 1.90 -8.23
C LEU A 103 13.87 1.72 -9.61
N ASP A 104 14.20 0.64 -10.31
CA ASP A 104 13.51 0.28 -11.56
C ASP A 104 12.28 -0.56 -11.19
N VAL A 105 11.09 0.01 -11.42
CA VAL A 105 9.81 -0.62 -11.09
C VAL A 105 9.27 -1.31 -12.33
N GLU A 106 9.08 -2.63 -12.29
CA GLU A 106 8.43 -3.38 -13.36
C GLU A 106 6.90 -3.49 -13.13
N GLU A 107 6.12 -3.50 -14.23
CA GLU A 107 4.66 -3.68 -14.17
C GLU A 107 4.29 -4.98 -13.43
N GLY A 108 3.40 -4.86 -12.45
CA GLY A 108 2.86 -6.01 -11.71
C GLY A 108 3.83 -6.64 -10.72
N GLU A 109 5.08 -6.18 -10.64
CA GLU A 109 6.07 -6.64 -9.67
C GLU A 109 5.98 -5.86 -8.36
N ALA A 110 6.44 -6.49 -7.28
CA ALA A 110 6.43 -5.91 -5.95
C ALA A 110 7.84 -5.76 -5.40
N TYR A 111 8.11 -4.64 -4.74
CA TYR A 111 9.42 -4.32 -4.18
C TYR A 111 9.31 -3.82 -2.75
N THR A 112 10.27 -4.19 -1.91
CA THR A 112 10.54 -3.54 -0.63
C THR A 112 11.81 -2.69 -0.75
N ALA A 113 11.67 -1.37 -0.62
CA ALA A 113 12.74 -0.40 -0.56
C ALA A 113 13.03 -0.05 0.91
N ALA A 114 14.16 -0.51 1.43
CA ALA A 114 14.55 -0.30 2.83
C ALA A 114 15.71 0.69 2.93
N ALA A 115 15.58 1.70 3.78
CA ALA A 115 16.70 2.54 4.20
C ALA A 115 17.47 1.81 5.30
N THR A 116 18.67 1.34 5.02
CA THR A 116 19.47 0.46 5.90
C THR A 116 20.80 1.12 6.30
N ASN A 117 21.58 0.42 7.13
CA ASN A 117 22.85 0.89 7.69
C ASN A 117 22.68 2.08 8.65
N THR A 118 23.77 2.63 9.15
CA THR A 118 23.77 3.80 10.05
C THR A 118 23.51 5.09 9.29
N LEU A 119 23.09 6.16 9.98
CA LEU A 119 22.82 7.47 9.37
C LEU A 119 24.03 8.04 8.60
N GLU A 120 25.25 7.78 9.07
CA GLU A 120 26.48 8.25 8.40
C GLU A 120 26.72 7.56 7.05
N ASP A 121 26.33 6.29 6.95
CA ASP A 121 26.54 5.43 5.78
C ASP A 121 25.21 4.88 5.22
N ILE A 122 24.12 5.66 5.36
CA ILE A 122 22.76 5.20 5.04
C ILE A 122 22.68 4.80 3.56
N GLU A 123 22.02 3.68 3.29
CA GLU A 123 21.92 3.12 1.94
C GLU A 123 20.53 2.59 1.62
N LEU A 124 20.19 2.57 0.33
CA LEU A 124 18.92 2.03 -0.17
C LEU A 124 19.10 0.56 -0.53
N SER A 125 18.49 -0.34 0.25
CA SER A 125 18.41 -1.76 -0.06
C SER A 125 17.07 -2.05 -0.73
N VAL A 126 17.11 -2.43 -2.01
CA VAL A 126 15.92 -2.82 -2.79
C VAL A 126 15.82 -4.33 -2.84
N LEU A 127 14.65 -4.85 -2.52
CA LEU A 127 14.32 -6.26 -2.52
C LEU A 127 13.12 -6.47 -3.44
N GLU A 128 13.21 -7.41 -4.38
CA GLU A 128 12.05 -7.86 -5.16
C GLU A 128 11.26 -8.88 -4.32
N ASP A 129 9.96 -8.69 -4.17
CA ASP A 129 9.11 -9.45 -3.26
C ASP A 129 8.38 -10.56 -4.01
N ASN A 130 8.37 -11.76 -3.44
CA ASN A 130 7.55 -12.83 -3.99
C ASN A 130 6.07 -12.57 -3.70
N GLN A 131 5.23 -12.75 -4.72
CA GLN A 131 3.80 -12.54 -4.68
C GLN A 131 3.00 -13.85 -4.73
N GLU A 132 3.66 -15.00 -4.90
CA GLU A 132 3.03 -16.31 -5.02
C GLU A 132 3.39 -17.20 -3.82
N ALA A 133 2.47 -18.05 -3.38
CA ALA A 133 2.73 -19.05 -2.36
C ALA A 133 1.86 -20.28 -2.63
N ALA A 134 2.44 -21.48 -2.56
CA ALA A 134 1.70 -22.71 -2.83
C ALA A 134 0.65 -23.00 -1.75
N GLU A 135 -0.40 -23.74 -2.13
CA GLU A 135 -1.44 -24.22 -1.20
C GLU A 135 -0.80 -25.04 -0.06
N GLY A 136 -1.18 -24.73 1.17
CA GLY A 136 -0.63 -25.31 2.41
C GLY A 136 0.74 -24.75 2.85
N MET A 137 1.35 -23.86 2.07
CA MET A 137 2.72 -23.39 2.31
C MET A 137 2.79 -21.90 2.63
N ALA A 138 3.91 -21.49 3.24
CA ALA A 138 4.34 -20.11 3.39
C ALA A 138 5.75 -19.96 2.81
N ASN A 139 6.09 -18.78 2.30
CA ASN A 139 7.45 -18.47 1.89
C ASN A 139 8.10 -17.57 2.93
N VAL A 140 9.36 -17.84 3.27
CA VAL A 140 10.13 -17.04 4.22
C VAL A 140 11.46 -16.67 3.61
N ARG A 141 11.85 -15.40 3.72
CA ARG A 141 13.22 -14.96 3.51
C ARG A 141 13.70 -14.11 4.67
N VAL A 142 15.01 -13.99 4.80
CA VAL A 142 15.66 -13.16 5.80
C VAL A 142 16.56 -12.14 5.13
N ALA A 143 16.53 -10.91 5.63
CA ALA A 143 17.48 -9.88 5.29
C ALA A 143 18.23 -9.44 6.55
N HIS A 144 19.55 -9.41 6.48
CA HIS A 144 20.37 -8.98 7.60
C HIS A 144 20.78 -7.51 7.44
N PHE A 145 20.13 -6.62 8.19
CA PHE A 145 20.32 -5.17 8.16
C PHE A 145 20.83 -4.57 9.49
N SER A 146 21.43 -5.39 10.34
CA SER A 146 22.10 -4.90 11.56
C SER A 146 23.58 -4.61 11.24
N PRO A 147 24.02 -3.34 11.31
CA PRO A 147 25.31 -2.91 10.73
C PRO A 147 26.55 -3.33 11.53
N ASP A 148 26.40 -3.64 12.82
CA ASP A 148 27.48 -4.03 13.72
C ASP A 148 27.45 -5.52 14.08
N ALA A 149 26.43 -6.27 13.66
CA ALA A 149 26.37 -7.70 13.91
C ALA A 149 27.35 -8.45 12.99
N PRO A 150 27.94 -9.56 13.46
CA PRO A 150 28.63 -10.51 12.59
C PRO A 150 27.63 -11.20 11.67
N ASN A 151 28.14 -11.99 10.71
CA ASN A 151 27.30 -12.88 9.92
C ASN A 151 26.40 -13.72 10.84
N VAL A 152 25.16 -13.92 10.41
CA VAL A 152 24.13 -14.60 11.20
C VAL A 152 23.63 -15.87 10.54
N ASP A 153 23.32 -16.83 11.39
CA ASP A 153 22.57 -18.04 11.06
C ASP A 153 21.13 -17.88 11.59
N VAL A 154 20.17 -18.35 10.80
CA VAL A 154 18.77 -18.43 11.19
C VAL A 154 18.41 -19.90 11.28
N ALA A 155 17.97 -20.33 12.45
CA ALA A 155 17.74 -21.73 12.75
C ALA A 155 16.38 -21.95 13.41
N VAL A 156 15.92 -23.21 13.37
CA VAL A 156 14.87 -23.68 14.26
C VAL A 156 15.53 -24.06 15.59
N THR A 157 14.91 -23.67 16.70
CA THR A 157 15.34 -23.99 18.06
C THR A 157 15.57 -25.49 18.21
N ASP A 158 16.77 -25.86 18.68
CA ASP A 158 17.24 -27.25 18.80
C ASP A 158 17.18 -28.07 17.47
N GLY A 159 17.12 -27.39 16.32
CA GLY A 159 16.87 -27.97 15.01
C GLY A 159 17.94 -27.60 13.97
N ASP A 160 17.53 -27.65 12.70
CA ASP A 160 18.40 -27.36 11.56
C ASP A 160 18.57 -25.85 11.33
N ILE A 161 19.73 -25.47 10.80
CA ILE A 161 19.97 -24.11 10.28
C ILE A 161 19.24 -24.00 8.94
N LEU A 162 18.36 -23.01 8.83
CA LEU A 162 17.60 -22.72 7.62
C LEU A 162 18.40 -21.83 6.67
N PHE A 163 19.09 -20.84 7.22
CA PHE A 163 19.95 -19.91 6.49
C PHE A 163 21.27 -19.77 7.24
N GLU A 164 22.39 -20.00 6.54
CA GLU A 164 23.74 -20.01 7.13
C GLU A 164 24.56 -18.85 6.56
N ASP A 165 25.40 -18.24 7.40
CA ASP A 165 26.43 -17.27 7.03
C ASP A 165 25.89 -16.05 6.27
N ALA A 166 24.72 -15.54 6.65
CA ALA A 166 24.15 -14.35 6.05
C ALA A 166 24.98 -13.11 6.45
N PRO A 167 25.65 -12.41 5.51
CA PRO A 167 26.43 -11.21 5.83
C PRO A 167 25.53 -10.00 6.02
N PHE A 168 26.07 -8.89 6.55
CA PHE A 168 25.39 -7.60 6.52
C PHE A 168 24.99 -7.23 5.08
N THR A 169 23.78 -6.68 4.93
CA THR A 169 23.02 -6.47 3.68
C THR A 169 22.74 -7.72 2.86
N GLY A 170 23.07 -8.90 3.39
CA GLY A 170 22.72 -10.19 2.81
C GLY A 170 21.22 -10.43 2.88
N VAL A 171 20.63 -10.75 1.73
CA VAL A 171 19.23 -11.15 1.58
C VAL A 171 19.21 -12.59 1.06
N THR A 172 18.48 -13.46 1.73
CA THR A 172 18.31 -14.84 1.29
C THR A 172 17.28 -14.92 0.18
N ASP A 173 17.36 -15.97 -0.63
CA ASP A 173 16.21 -16.38 -1.44
C ASP A 173 15.04 -16.79 -0.53
N TYR A 174 13.83 -16.79 -1.08
CA TYR A 174 12.66 -17.35 -0.39
C TYR A 174 12.80 -18.87 -0.24
N MET A 175 12.54 -19.35 0.97
CA MET A 175 12.38 -20.76 1.30
C MET A 175 10.90 -21.05 1.53
N GLU A 176 10.39 -22.05 0.83
CA GLU A 176 9.04 -22.56 1.05
C GLU A 176 9.03 -23.49 2.27
N VAL A 177 8.08 -23.26 3.19
CA VAL A 177 7.87 -24.03 4.42
C VAL A 177 6.40 -24.35 4.60
N GLU A 178 6.08 -25.43 5.31
CA GLU A 178 4.69 -25.75 5.66
C GLU A 178 4.11 -24.67 6.59
N ALA A 179 2.84 -24.33 6.43
CA ALA A 179 2.18 -23.42 7.37
C ALA A 179 2.14 -24.03 8.79
N GLY A 180 2.44 -23.23 9.82
CA GLY A 180 2.52 -23.70 11.19
C GLY A 180 3.26 -22.76 12.13
N SER A 181 3.43 -23.21 13.37
CA SER A 181 4.20 -22.48 14.39
C SER A 181 5.63 -23.01 14.43
N TYR A 182 6.60 -22.08 14.38
CA TYR A 182 8.01 -22.35 14.40
C TYR A 182 8.68 -21.63 15.57
N ASP A 183 9.57 -22.34 16.26
CA ASP A 183 10.43 -21.73 17.25
C ASP A 183 11.74 -21.31 16.57
N LEU A 184 11.77 -20.10 16.02
CA LEU A 184 12.93 -19.58 15.27
C LEU A 184 13.89 -18.84 16.19
N GLU A 185 15.16 -18.82 15.80
CA GLU A 185 16.20 -18.09 16.48
C GLU A 185 17.25 -17.56 15.49
N VAL A 186 17.86 -16.43 15.84
CA VAL A 186 19.01 -15.87 15.12
C VAL A 186 20.24 -15.99 16.01
N ARG A 187 21.34 -16.44 15.42
CA ARG A 187 22.62 -16.69 16.10
C ARG A 187 23.77 -16.13 15.28
N PRO A 188 24.88 -15.68 15.88
CA PRO A 188 26.10 -15.43 15.15
C PRO A 188 26.61 -16.72 14.50
N THR A 189 27.07 -16.64 13.26
CA THR A 189 27.47 -17.80 12.47
C THR A 189 28.55 -18.63 13.17
N GLY A 190 28.32 -19.95 13.22
CA GLY A 190 29.23 -20.90 13.86
C GLY A 190 29.21 -20.89 15.39
N THR A 191 28.18 -20.29 15.99
CA THR A 191 27.94 -20.30 17.44
C THR A 191 26.56 -20.87 17.80
N GLU A 192 26.33 -21.16 19.08
CA GLU A 192 25.01 -21.56 19.61
C GLU A 192 24.37 -20.44 20.46
N ASP A 193 24.98 -19.25 20.48
CA ASP A 193 24.53 -18.12 21.28
C ASP A 193 23.34 -17.44 20.57
N VAL A 194 22.16 -17.50 21.19
CA VAL A 194 20.95 -16.86 20.65
C VAL A 194 21.01 -15.37 20.89
N VAL A 195 21.01 -14.59 19.79
CA VAL A 195 21.01 -13.12 19.83
C VAL A 195 19.62 -12.54 19.59
N LEU A 196 18.74 -13.29 18.92
CA LEU A 196 17.33 -12.93 18.79
C LEU A 196 16.47 -14.20 18.89
N ASP A 197 15.54 -14.20 19.85
CA ASP A 197 14.56 -15.27 20.07
C ASP A 197 13.26 -14.91 19.36
N LEU A 198 12.84 -15.75 18.43
CA LEU A 198 11.61 -15.62 17.64
C LEU A 198 10.70 -16.85 17.86
N ALA A 199 10.71 -17.39 19.09
CA ALA A 199 9.90 -18.54 19.44
C ALA A 199 8.39 -18.29 19.23
N GLY A 200 7.68 -19.32 18.77
CA GLY A 200 6.24 -19.24 18.48
C GLY A 200 5.87 -18.37 17.27
N THR A 201 6.79 -18.16 16.31
CA THR A 201 6.48 -17.48 15.05
C THR A 201 5.41 -18.28 14.29
N GLU A 202 4.27 -17.67 14.02
CA GLU A 202 3.17 -18.27 13.26
C GLU A 202 3.32 -17.92 11.78
N LEU A 203 3.46 -18.95 10.94
CA LEU A 203 3.48 -18.83 9.48
C LEU A 203 2.16 -19.34 8.92
N GLU A 204 1.37 -18.44 8.36
CA GLU A 204 0.07 -18.75 7.78
C GLU A 204 0.22 -19.23 6.33
N GLU A 205 -0.69 -20.12 5.93
CA GLU A 205 -0.78 -20.59 4.55
C GLU A 205 -1.06 -19.43 3.58
N GLY A 206 -0.39 -19.45 2.43
CA GLY A 206 -0.59 -18.46 1.37
C GLY A 206 0.07 -17.11 1.68
N MET A 207 1.05 -17.07 2.59
CA MET A 207 1.76 -15.84 2.96
C MET A 207 3.24 -15.87 2.53
N ASN A 208 3.75 -14.69 2.16
CA ASN A 208 5.15 -14.40 1.93
C ASN A 208 5.67 -13.53 3.09
N TYR A 209 6.63 -14.04 3.84
CA TYR A 209 7.26 -13.36 4.97
C TYR A 209 8.67 -12.89 4.60
N SER A 210 8.95 -11.61 4.82
CA SER A 210 10.31 -11.08 4.85
C SER A 210 10.66 -10.66 6.27
N VAL A 211 11.65 -11.31 6.87
CA VAL A 211 12.14 -10.99 8.21
C VAL A 211 13.40 -10.16 8.07
N LEU A 212 13.33 -8.89 8.45
CA LEU A 212 14.47 -7.98 8.38
C LEU A 212 15.08 -7.85 9.78
N ALA A 213 16.29 -8.37 9.98
CA ALA A 213 17.03 -8.20 11.22
C ALA A 213 17.65 -6.79 11.25
N VAL A 214 17.25 -5.97 12.22
CA VAL A 214 17.59 -4.54 12.33
C VAL A 214 18.04 -4.20 13.75
N GLY A 215 18.57 -3.01 13.97
CA GLY A 215 19.12 -2.61 15.27
C GLY A 215 20.59 -2.96 15.39
N PHE A 216 21.15 -2.78 16.58
CA PHE A 216 22.55 -3.05 16.86
C PHE A 216 22.73 -4.32 17.69
N ALA A 217 23.72 -5.14 17.34
CA ALA A 217 24.10 -6.29 18.16
C ALA A 217 24.68 -5.87 19.52
N GLU A 218 25.43 -4.77 19.55
CA GLU A 218 26.01 -4.19 20.77
C GLU A 218 25.69 -2.69 20.86
N GLY A 219 24.41 -2.32 20.90
CA GLY A 219 23.98 -0.91 20.97
C GLY A 219 22.50 -0.69 21.23
N ASP A 220 22.10 0.59 21.15
CA ASP A 220 20.72 1.05 21.22
C ASP A 220 20.33 1.67 19.86
N PRO A 221 19.21 1.27 19.22
CA PRO A 221 18.29 0.20 19.63
C PRO A 221 18.93 -1.19 19.55
N GLU A 222 18.58 -2.07 20.49
CA GLU A 222 19.02 -3.48 20.50
C GLU A 222 18.53 -4.20 19.24
N LEU A 223 19.22 -5.30 18.88
CA LEU A 223 18.85 -6.16 17.75
C LEU A 223 17.40 -6.63 17.88
N ASP A 224 16.65 -6.48 16.79
CA ASP A 224 15.23 -6.83 16.69
C ASP A 224 14.89 -7.24 15.25
N ALA A 225 13.66 -7.67 15.00
CA ALA A 225 13.15 -8.01 13.68
C ALA A 225 11.96 -7.12 13.26
N ILE A 226 11.92 -6.79 11.97
CA ILE A 226 10.73 -6.31 11.28
C ILE A 226 10.19 -7.49 10.49
N ILE A 227 8.94 -7.90 10.76
CA ILE A 227 8.29 -8.99 10.05
C ILE A 227 7.29 -8.38 9.07
N LEU A 228 7.58 -8.53 7.78
CA LEU A 228 6.72 -8.09 6.70
C LEU A 228 5.95 -9.30 6.19
N ALA A 229 4.64 -9.35 6.46
CA ALA A 229 3.76 -10.43 6.01
C ALA A 229 2.91 -9.93 4.83
N THR A 230 3.06 -10.57 3.68
CA THR A 230 2.33 -10.23 2.45
C THR A 230 1.52 -11.45 2.00
N PRO A 231 0.18 -11.35 1.86
CA PRO A 231 -0.61 -12.43 1.28
C PRO A 231 -0.26 -12.66 -0.18
N SER A 232 -0.33 -13.91 -0.63
CA SER A 232 -0.13 -14.25 -2.03
C SER A 232 -1.23 -13.62 -2.90
N SER A 233 -0.86 -13.20 -4.11
CA SER A 233 -1.78 -12.63 -5.10
C SER A 233 -2.93 -13.58 -5.43
N GLU A 234 -2.71 -14.90 -5.35
CA GLU A 234 -3.71 -15.94 -5.59
C GLU A 234 -4.77 -16.06 -4.47
N SER A 235 -4.43 -15.63 -3.25
CA SER A 235 -5.35 -15.66 -2.10
C SER A 235 -6.21 -14.38 -1.98
N MET A 236 -5.91 -13.36 -2.79
CA MET A 236 -6.78 -12.19 -2.97
C MET A 236 -7.96 -12.58 -3.89
N PRO A 237 -9.21 -12.64 -3.40
CA PRO A 237 -10.35 -12.89 -4.27
C PRO A 237 -10.44 -11.77 -5.31
N SER A 238 -10.23 -12.11 -6.58
CA SER A 238 -10.35 -11.22 -7.74
C SER A 238 -11.76 -10.67 -7.99
N GLU A 239 -12.72 -11.01 -7.11
CA GLU A 239 -14.08 -10.50 -7.14
C GLU A 239 -14.27 -9.44 -6.04
N MET A 240 -13.97 -8.18 -6.37
CA MET A 240 -14.70 -7.08 -5.73
C MET A 240 -16.20 -7.33 -5.92
N PRO A 241 -17.07 -7.17 -4.90
CA PRO A 241 -18.50 -7.17 -5.15
C PRO A 241 -18.79 -6.07 -6.18
N GLN A 242 -19.28 -6.46 -7.37
CA GLN A 242 -19.86 -5.53 -8.33
C GLN A 242 -21.12 -4.90 -7.72
N THR A 243 -20.99 -3.90 -6.86
CA THR A 243 -22.08 -2.98 -6.55
C THR A 243 -22.00 -1.83 -7.54
N GLY A 244 -22.28 -2.12 -8.82
CA GLY A 244 -22.07 -1.09 -9.85
C GLY A 244 -22.35 -1.48 -11.29
N ALA A 245 -23.28 -2.39 -11.58
CA ALA A 245 -23.81 -2.54 -12.94
C ALA A 245 -25.34 -2.51 -12.92
N ALA A 246 -25.87 -1.30 -13.09
CA ALA A 246 -27.23 -1.09 -13.60
C ALA A 246 -27.30 -1.65 -15.03
N GLY A 247 -27.55 -2.96 -15.13
CA GLY A 247 -28.00 -3.59 -16.36
C GLY A 247 -29.44 -3.17 -16.65
N THR A 248 -29.63 -2.28 -17.62
CA THR A 248 -30.92 -2.07 -18.28
C THR A 248 -31.32 -3.33 -19.05
N ASP A 249 -31.89 -4.31 -18.36
CA ASP A 249 -32.76 -5.29 -18.99
C ASP A 249 -34.19 -4.74 -18.99
N ASN A 250 -34.58 -4.24 -20.16
CA ASN A 250 -35.96 -3.91 -20.50
C ASN A 250 -36.83 -5.17 -20.46
N THR A 251 -37.28 -5.59 -19.27
CA THR A 251 -38.54 -6.31 -19.01
C THR A 251 -38.67 -6.48 -17.49
N MET A 252 -39.26 -5.50 -16.80
CA MET A 252 -40.04 -5.65 -15.54
C MET A 252 -40.34 -4.31 -14.84
N MET A 253 -40.38 -3.19 -15.57
CA MET A 253 -40.87 -1.91 -15.04
C MET A 253 -42.41 -1.84 -15.04
N TYR A 254 -43.11 -2.75 -14.34
CA TYR A 254 -44.56 -2.60 -14.10
C TYR A 254 -45.11 -3.08 -12.75
N VAL A 255 -44.34 -3.60 -11.80
CA VAL A 255 -44.95 -4.18 -10.56
C VAL A 255 -44.61 -3.45 -9.25
N LEU A 256 -43.62 -2.55 -9.21
CA LEU A 256 -43.28 -1.84 -7.97
C LEU A 256 -43.60 -0.33 -7.98
N ALA A 257 -44.55 0.10 -8.81
CA ALA A 257 -45.29 1.35 -8.64
C ALA A 257 -46.59 1.17 -7.82
N GLY A 258 -46.71 0.06 -7.06
CA GLY A 258 -47.94 -0.33 -6.36
C GLY A 258 -47.94 -0.20 -4.83
N LEU A 259 -46.83 0.17 -4.17
CA LEU A 259 -46.74 0.13 -2.69
C LEU A 259 -46.22 1.41 -2.03
N LEU A 260 -46.35 2.56 -2.69
CA LEU A 260 -46.18 3.89 -2.08
C LEU A 260 -47.37 4.83 -2.36
N ALA A 261 -48.59 4.26 -2.44
CA ALA A 261 -49.85 5.02 -2.46
C ALA A 261 -50.87 4.56 -1.39
N ALA A 262 -50.49 3.64 -0.48
CA ALA A 262 -51.37 3.19 0.61
C ALA A 262 -51.06 3.81 1.99
N GLY A 263 -49.91 4.47 2.16
CA GLY A 263 -49.49 5.05 3.45
C GLY A 263 -50.04 6.44 3.77
N LEU A 264 -50.38 7.25 2.75
CA LEU A 264 -50.86 8.63 2.95
C LEU A 264 -52.40 8.77 2.97
N GLY A 265 -53.14 7.68 2.69
CA GLY A 265 -54.62 7.66 2.76
C GLY A 265 -55.18 7.29 4.14
N ALA A 266 -54.45 6.52 4.96
CA ALA A 266 -54.96 6.05 6.25
C ALA A 266 -54.90 7.11 7.37
N GLY A 267 -53.95 8.05 7.30
CA GLY A 267 -53.82 9.14 8.28
C GLY A 267 -54.90 10.22 8.17
N TYR A 268 -55.48 10.42 6.97
CA TYR A 268 -56.51 11.44 6.75
C TYR A 268 -57.92 10.97 7.20
N TYR A 269 -58.20 9.66 7.15
CA TYR A 269 -59.52 9.13 7.53
C TYR A 269 -59.68 8.95 9.05
N ALA A 270 -58.60 8.72 9.81
CA ALA A 270 -58.66 8.57 11.26
C ALA A 270 -58.92 9.89 12.02
N ARG A 271 -58.59 11.05 11.42
CA ARG A 271 -58.79 12.36 12.08
C ARG A 271 -60.21 12.93 11.93
N ARG A 272 -61.08 12.34 11.10
CA ARG A 272 -62.46 12.83 10.90
C ARG A 272 -63.53 12.09 11.69
N ARG A 273 -63.19 11.03 12.44
CA ARG A 273 -64.15 10.26 13.26
C ARG A 273 -64.02 10.44 14.77
N ALA A 274 -63.05 11.23 15.24
CA ALA A 274 -62.89 11.56 16.66
C ALA A 274 -63.53 12.92 17.06
N GLY A 275 -64.34 13.51 16.17
CA GLY A 275 -64.95 14.85 16.38
C GLY A 275 -66.47 14.87 16.15
N ALA A 276 -67.18 13.75 16.32
CA ALA A 276 -68.64 13.71 16.24
C ALA A 276 -69.25 12.55 17.05
N SER A 277 -69.29 12.71 18.36
CA SER A 277 -70.35 12.14 19.22
C SER A 277 -70.45 12.97 20.49
N SER A 278 -71.43 13.87 20.51
CA SER A 278 -72.26 14.16 21.69
C SER A 278 -72.97 12.89 22.14
#